data_AF-A0A434RB58-F1
#
_entry.id   AF-A0A434RB58-F1
#
_cell.length_a   1.000
_cell.length_b   1.000
_cell.length_c   1.000
_cell.angle_alpha   90.00
_cell.angle_beta   90.00
_cell.angle_gamma   90.00
#
_symmetry.space_group_name_H-M   'P 1'
#
loop_
_entity.id
_entity.type
_entity.pdbx_description
1 polymer ?
#
loop_
_entity_poly.entity_id
_entity_poly.type
_entity_poly.pdbx_seq_one_letter_code
_entity_poly.pdbx_strand_id
1 'polypeptide(L)' 'MALDDDIRILSAVKLFQGFTQEQLRLLAFGAETTFLQADHKLYREDDVADSAYIVVSGRIVLY' A
#
# COMPACT_ATOMS: atom_id res chain seq x y z
N MET A 1 9.75 13.83 5.33
CA MET A 1 9.21 13.01 6.45
C MET A 1 8.15 12.01 6.01
N ALA A 2 7.59 12.07 4.79
CA ALA A 2 6.68 11.02 4.28
C ALA A 2 7.40 9.70 3.91
N LEU A 3 8.52 9.78 3.19
CA LEU A 3 9.21 8.59 2.68
C LEU A 3 9.70 7.61 3.77
N ASP A 4 10.20 8.12 4.90
CA ASP A 4 10.63 7.26 6.00
C ASP A 4 9.45 6.61 6.76
N ASP A 5 8.27 7.25 6.75
CA ASP A 5 7.03 6.63 7.23
C ASP A 5 6.58 5.53 6.26
N ASP A 6 6.60 5.80 4.96
CA ASP A 6 6.23 4.84 3.92
C ASP A 6 7.14 3.60 3.95
N ILE A 7 8.46 3.80 4.07
CA ILE A 7 9.42 2.68 4.19
C ILE A 7 9.11 1.83 5.43
N ARG A 8 8.79 2.48 6.56
CA ARG A 8 8.40 1.76 7.79
C ARG A 8 7.13 0.95 7.59
N ILE A 9 6.11 1.53 6.96
CA ILE A 9 4.85 0.83 6.66
C ILE A 9 5.12 -0.37 5.73
N LEU A 10 5.86 -0.17 4.63
CA LEU A 10 6.20 -1.23 3.69
C LEU A 10 7.00 -2.35 4.37
N SER A 11 7.95 -2.02 5.26
CA SER A 11 8.72 -3.03 6.01
C SER A 11 7.88 -3.89 6.95
N ALA A 12 6.72 -3.40 7.39
CA ALA A 12 5.81 -4.14 8.28
C ALA A 12 4.93 -5.13 7.50
N VAL A 13 4.82 -4.99 6.18
CA VAL A 13 3.99 -5.87 5.34
C VAL A 13 4.74 -7.17 5.05
N LYS A 14 4.11 -8.31 5.38
CA LYS A 14 4.71 -9.64 5.18
C LYS A 14 5.14 -9.91 3.74
N LEU A 15 4.46 -9.31 2.76
CA LEU A 15 4.76 -9.43 1.33
C LEU A 15 6.19 -9.00 1.00
N PHE A 16 6.72 -7.99 1.70
CA PHE A 16 8.05 -7.43 1.46
C PHE A 16 9.09 -7.93 2.46
N GLN A 17 8.81 -9.02 3.19
CA GLN A 17 9.82 -9.63 4.05
C GLN A 17 11.05 -10.05 3.24
N GLY A 18 12.23 -9.61 3.69
CA GLY A 18 13.50 -9.89 3.02
C GLY A 18 13.95 -8.80 2.04
N PHE A 19 13.15 -7.76 1.80
CA PHE A 19 13.58 -6.61 1.00
C PHE A 19 14.56 -5.75 1.80
N THR A 20 15.57 -5.21 1.12
CA THR A 20 16.48 -4.24 1.73
C THR A 20 15.81 -2.88 1.87
N GLN A 21 16.33 -2.03 2.76
CA GLN A 21 15.80 -0.69 2.96
C GLN A 21 15.83 0.16 1.68
N GLU A 22 16.80 -0.05 0.81
CA GLU A 22 16.92 0.63 -0.49
C GLU A 22 15.83 0.18 -1.48
N GLN A 23 15.53 -1.12 -1.52
CA GLN A 23 14.44 -1.65 -2.34
C GLN A 23 13.07 -1.13 -1.86
N LEU A 24 12.85 -1.10 -0.55
CA LEU A 24 11.65 -0.50 0.04
C LEU A 24 11.55 1.00 -0.25
N ARG A 25 12.69 1.70 -0.27
CA ARG A 25 12.74 3.13 -0.64
C ARG A 25 12.33 3.36 -2.09
N LEU A 26 12.77 2.50 -3.02
CA LEU A 26 12.34 2.59 -4.43
C LEU A 26 10.83 2.34 -4.58
N LEU A 27 10.29 1.36 -3.84
CA LEU A 27 8.85 1.11 -3.81
C LEU A 27 8.07 2.28 -3.22
N ALA A 28 8.53 2.82 -2.08
CA ALA A 28 7.93 3.99 -1.46
C ALA A 28 7.95 5.22 -2.37
N PHE A 29 8.98 5.36 -3.21
CA PHE A 29 9.06 6.45 -4.18
C PHE A 29 8.04 6.34 -5.32
N GLY A 30 7.73 5.10 -5.75
CA GLY A 30 6.70 4.83 -6.75
C GLY A 30 5.29 4.69 -6.16
N ALA A 31 5.16 4.64 -4.84
CA ALA A 31 3.88 4.50 -4.16
C ALA A 31 3.16 5.85 -4.08
N GLU A 32 1.86 5.83 -4.37
CA GLU A 32 1.00 7.00 -4.22
C GLU A 32 0.11 6.85 -2.98
N THR A 33 -0.02 7.92 -2.20
CA THR A 33 -0.92 7.93 -1.05
C THR A 33 -2.33 8.29 -1.51
N THR A 34 -3.24 7.32 -1.49
CA THR A 34 -4.65 7.54 -1.81
C THR A 34 -5.50 7.60 -0.54
N PHE A 35 -6.29 8.66 -0.40
CA PHE A 35 -7.30 8.77 0.66
C PHE A 35 -8.64 8.26 0.14
N LEU A 36 -9.19 7.25 0.79
CA LEU A 36 -10.48 6.68 0.46
C LEU A 36 -11.56 7.29 1.35
N GLN A 37 -12.62 7.79 0.72
CA GLN A 37 -13.85 8.16 1.43
C GLN A 37 -14.68 6.91 1.73
N ALA A 38 -15.59 7.03 2.69
CA ALA A 38 -16.59 5.99 2.93
C ALA A 38 -17.34 5.67 1.62
N ASP A 39 -17.65 4.39 1.40
CA ASP A 39 -18.29 3.84 0.19
C ASP A 39 -17.49 3.91 -1.12
N HIS A 40 -16.21 4.31 -1.08
CA HIS A 40 -15.35 4.23 -2.25
C HIS A 40 -14.96 2.77 -2.54
N LYS A 41 -15.33 2.27 -3.71
CA LYS A 41 -14.94 0.93 -4.19
C LYS A 41 -13.56 1.00 -4.83
N LEU A 42 -12.57 0.36 -4.19
CA LEU A 42 -11.19 0.29 -4.69
C LEU A 42 -11.05 -0.54 -5.95
N TYR A 43 -11.75 -1.68 -6.00
CA TYR A 43 -11.75 -2.59 -7.13
C TYR A 43 -13.11 -3.27 -7.20
N ARG A 44 -13.40 -3.89 -8.33
CA ARG A 44 -14.55 -4.78 -8.51
C ARG A 44 -14.04 -6.21 -8.67
N GLU A 45 -14.88 -7.17 -8.31
CA GLU A 45 -14.64 -8.57 -8.69
C GLU A 45 -14.46 -8.65 -10.21
N ASP A 46 -13.50 -9.47 -10.67
CA ASP A 46 -13.04 -9.62 -12.06
C ASP A 46 -12.29 -8.43 -12.69
N ASP A 47 -11.96 -7.39 -11.92
CA ASP A 47 -11.11 -6.31 -12.43
C ASP A 47 -9.64 -6.76 -12.56
N VAL A 48 -8.90 -6.13 -13.47
CA VAL A 48 -7.48 -6.46 -13.67
C VAL A 48 -6.70 -6.03 -12.43
N ALA A 49 -5.96 -6.97 -11.83
CA ALA A 49 -5.06 -6.70 -10.71
C ALA A 49 -3.80 -5.97 -11.21
N ASP A 50 -3.95 -4.71 -11.57
CA ASP A 50 -2.86 -3.84 -12.03
C ASP A 50 -2.05 -3.22 -10.87
N SER A 51 -2.64 -3.21 -9.67
CA SER A 51 -2.14 -2.46 -8.51
C SER A 51 -2.33 -3.22 -7.20
N ALA A 52 -1.47 -2.92 -6.21
CA ALA A 52 -1.58 -3.42 -4.84
C ALA A 52 -1.74 -2.24 -3.87
N TYR A 53 -2.62 -2.42 -2.87
CA TYR A 53 -2.90 -1.39 -1.86
C TYR A 53 -2.50 -1.87 -0.46
N ILE A 54 -2.00 -0.93 0.34
CA ILE A 54 -1.66 -1.16 1.75
C ILE A 54 -2.47 -0.20 2.61
N VAL A 55 -3.18 -0.75 3.59
CA VAL A 55 -3.98 0.05 4.51
C VAL A 55 -3.08 0.61 5.60
N VAL A 56 -2.73 1.89 5.48
CA VAL A 56 -1.92 2.61 6.48
C VAL A 56 -2.72 2.90 7.74
N SER A 57 -4.00 3.26 7.57
CA SER A 57 -4.92 3.60 8.66
C SER A 57 -6.36 3.30 8.26
N GLY A 58 -7.21 2.99 9.23
CA GLY A 58 -8.61 2.63 9.02
C GLY A 58 -8.82 1.13 8.80
N ARG A 59 -9.96 0.79 8.18
CA ARG A 59 -10.33 -0.60 7.85
C ARG A 59 -11.01 -0.63 6.50
N ILE A 60 -10.74 -1.69 5.75
CA ILE A 60 -11.39 -2.00 4.48
C ILE A 60 -12.10 -3.34 4.64
N VAL A 61 -13.31 -3.44 4.10
CA VAL A 61 -14.07 -4.69 4.04
C VAL A 61 -14.06 -5.16 2.59
N LEU A 62 -13.72 -6.43 2.41
CA LEU A 62 -13.82 -7.11 1.12
C LEU A 62 -15.12 -7.93 1.15
N TYR A 63 -15.97 -7.76 0.15
CA TYR A 63 -17.25 -8.45 0.01
C TYR A 63 -17.47 -8.86 -1.44
#